data_AF-A0AAE0AH57-F1
#
_entry.id   AF-A0AAE0AH57-F1
#
_cell.length_a   1.000
_cell.length_b   1.000
_cell.length_c   1.000
_cell.angle_alpha   90.00
_cell.angle_beta   90.00
_cell.angle_gamma   90.00
#
_symmetry.space_group_name_H-M   'P 1'
#
loop_
_entity.id
_entity.type
_entity.pdbx_description
1 polymer ?
#
loop_
_entity_poly.entity_id
_entity_poly.type
_entity_poly.pdbx_seq_one_letter_code
_entity_poly.pdbx_strand_id
1 'polypeptide(L)'
;MYFARDRDGRNPLHIATIKGRISVLRELGNVRPQAARMLIDHRGETILHLRVRYSQLEILKLLVETIGDNEFLNSNDDDGNTILHTAAAYKQVEVCLKFDL
;
A
#
# COMPACT_ATOMS: atom_id res chain seq x y z
N MET A 1 -15.45 -8.81 14.72
CA MET A 1 -15.86 -7.60 13.95
C MET A 1 -14.92 -6.47 14.28
N TYR A 2 -13.85 -6.12 13.54
CA TYR A 2 -13.17 -4.82 13.81
C TYR A 2 -12.18 -4.36 12.72
N PHE A 3 -12.58 -4.43 11.46
CA PHE A 3 -11.98 -3.55 10.45
C PHE A 3 -13.01 -2.48 10.12
N ALA A 4 -13.08 -1.46 10.96
CA ALA A 4 -13.89 -0.28 10.65
C ALA A 4 -13.35 0.31 9.34
N ARG A 5 -14.23 0.40 8.34
CA ARG A 5 -13.91 0.96 7.03
C ARG A 5 -14.79 2.20 6.81
N ASP A 6 -14.21 3.22 6.18
CA ASP A 6 -15.01 4.34 5.67
C ASP A 6 -15.80 3.92 4.41
N ARG A 7 -16.51 4.87 3.81
CA ARG A 7 -17.31 4.64 2.59
C ARG A 7 -16.47 4.26 1.37
N ASP A 8 -15.18 4.57 1.39
CA ASP A 8 -14.23 4.20 0.35
C ASP A 8 -13.56 2.85 0.66
N GLY A 9 -13.94 2.17 1.74
CA GLY A 9 -13.32 0.90 2.12
C GLY A 9 -11.96 1.06 2.83
N ARG A 10 -11.62 2.26 3.30
CA ARG A 10 -10.33 2.53 3.96
C ARG A 10 -10.42 2.32 5.46
N ASN A 11 -9.41 1.68 6.04
CA ASN A 11 -9.28 1.52 7.49
C ASN A 11 -8.38 2.64 8.07
N PRO A 12 -8.22 2.73 9.40
CA PRO A 12 -7.41 3.78 10.01
C PRO A 12 -5.96 3.83 9.51
N LEU A 13 -5.34 2.69 9.20
CA LEU A 13 -3.98 2.63 8.66
C LEU A 13 -3.93 3.26 7.26
N HIS A 14 -4.88 2.93 6.39
CA HIS A 14 -4.99 3.56 5.07
C HIS A 14 -5.14 5.07 5.17
N ILE A 15 -5.98 5.57 6.08
CA ILE A 15 -6.17 7.00 6.30
C ILE A 15 -4.88 7.66 6.81
N ALA A 16 -4.18 7.04 7.78
CA ALA A 16 -2.92 7.55 8.29
C ALA A 16 -1.87 7.66 7.17
N THR A 17 -1.75 6.62 6.33
CA THR A 17 -0.87 6.61 5.16
C THR A 17 -1.25 7.69 4.14
N ILE A 18 -2.53 7.80 3.76
CA ILE A 18 -3.03 8.82 2.82
C ILE A 18 -2.75 10.23 3.32
N LYS A 19 -2.89 10.47 4.62
CA LYS A 19 -2.67 11.79 5.24
C LYS A 19 -1.21 12.04 5.63
N GLY A 20 -0.28 11.13 5.34
CA GLY A 20 1.14 11.27 5.69
C GLY A 20 1.40 11.30 7.20
N ARG A 21 0.53 10.69 8.02
CA ARG A 21 0.66 10.64 9.48
C ARG A 21 1.63 9.52 9.88
N ILE A 22 2.93 9.75 9.66
CA ILE A 22 4.01 8.76 9.81
C ILE A 22 3.99 8.08 11.19
N SER A 23 3.88 8.82 12.29
CA SER A 23 3.88 8.23 13.64
C SER A 23 2.72 7.26 13.85
N VAL A 24 1.52 7.64 13.38
CA VAL A 24 0.32 6.81 13.46
C VAL A 24 0.43 5.59 12.55
N LEU A 25 1.00 5.76 11.35
CA LEU A 25 1.28 4.65 10.44
C LEU A 25 2.20 3.62 11.11
N ARG A 26 3.30 4.07 11.72
CA ARG A 26 4.26 3.19 12.39
C ARG A 26 3.61 2.43 13.55
N GLU A 27 2.87 3.12 14.41
CA GLU A 27 2.17 2.45 15.52
C GLU A 27 1.13 1.44 15.03
N LEU A 28 0.27 1.83 14.10
CA LEU A 28 -0.77 0.93 13.57
C LEU A 28 -0.17 -0.25 12.81
N GLY A 29 0.89 -0.01 12.04
CA GLY A 29 1.62 -1.04 11.30
C GLY A 29 2.29 -2.06 12.23
N ASN A 30 2.87 -1.60 13.34
CA ASN A 30 3.50 -2.49 14.32
C ASN A 30 2.46 -3.32 15.09
N VAL A 31 1.33 -2.73 15.48
CA VAL A 31 0.30 -3.44 16.26
C VAL A 31 -0.54 -4.36 15.38
N ARG A 32 -0.82 -3.96 14.13
CA ARG A 32 -1.68 -4.70 13.18
C ARG A 32 -1.18 -4.56 11.73
N PRO A 33 -0.09 -5.25 11.37
CA PRO A 33 0.45 -5.20 10.01
C PRO A 33 -0.57 -5.66 8.96
N GLN A 34 -1.41 -6.63 9.30
CA GLN A 34 -2.45 -7.17 8.41
C GLN A 34 -3.48 -6.13 7.95
N ALA A 35 -3.63 -5.01 8.67
CA ALA A 35 -4.51 -3.93 8.25
C ALA A 35 -4.03 -3.28 6.93
N ALA A 36 -2.74 -3.31 6.61
CA ALA A 36 -2.22 -2.76 5.36
C ALA A 36 -2.58 -3.59 4.11
N ARG A 37 -2.91 -4.88 4.30
CA ARG A 37 -3.28 -5.81 3.21
C ARG A 37 -4.74 -5.70 2.78
N MET A 38 -5.53 -4.92 3.52
CA MET A 38 -6.93 -4.73 3.17
C MET A 38 -7.06 -3.91 1.89
N LEU A 39 -8.03 -4.30 1.07
CA LEU A 39 -8.33 -3.61 -0.18
C LEU A 39 -8.98 -2.25 0.11
N ILE A 40 -8.72 -1.25 -0.73
CA ILE A 40 -9.08 0.17 -0.50
C ILE A 40 -9.98 0.77 -1.55
N ASP A 41 -10.36 -0.01 -2.55
CA ASP A 41 -11.36 0.38 -3.54
C ASP A 41 -11.98 -0.88 -4.19
N HIS A 42 -12.69 -0.63 -5.29
CA HIS A 42 -13.42 -1.59 -6.10
C HIS A 42 -12.58 -2.16 -7.25
N ARG A 43 -11.27 -1.87 -7.30
CA ARG A 43 -10.31 -2.45 -8.24
C ARG A 43 -9.40 -3.48 -7.58
N GLY A 44 -9.73 -3.89 -6.36
CA GLY A 44 -8.92 -4.82 -5.59
C GLY A 44 -7.54 -4.28 -5.22
N GLU A 45 -7.34 -2.96 -5.24
CA GLU A 45 -6.03 -2.39 -4.98
C GLU A 45 -5.68 -2.44 -3.49
N THR A 46 -4.39 -2.70 -3.19
CA THR A 46 -3.79 -2.50 -1.87
C THR A 46 -3.25 -1.08 -1.72
N ILE A 47 -2.89 -0.68 -0.48
CA ILE A 47 -2.30 0.64 -0.21
C ILE A 47 -1.00 0.91 -0.96
N LEU A 48 -0.25 -0.15 -1.32
CA LEU A 48 0.96 -0.04 -2.10
C LEU A 48 0.66 0.38 -3.55
N HIS A 49 -0.37 -0.19 -4.19
CA HIS A 49 -0.82 0.21 -5.54
C HIS A 49 -1.18 1.69 -5.57
N LEU A 50 -1.91 2.19 -4.57
CA LEU A 50 -2.20 3.62 -4.47
C LEU A 50 -0.94 4.48 -4.37
N ARG A 51 0.07 4.05 -3.60
CA ARG A 51 1.29 4.84 -3.46
C ARG A 51 2.03 4.91 -4.79
N VAL A 52 2.10 3.82 -5.54
CA VAL A 52 2.68 3.83 -6.89
C VAL A 52 1.85 4.71 -7.81
N ARG A 53 0.54 4.50 -7.93
CA ARG A 53 -0.31 5.29 -8.84
C ARG A 53 -0.23 6.81 -8.60
N TYR A 54 -0.10 7.24 -7.34
CA TYR A 54 0.04 8.65 -6.98
C TYR A 54 1.48 9.15 -6.86
N SER A 55 2.48 8.36 -7.30
CA SER A 55 3.91 8.70 -7.27
C SER A 55 4.45 9.05 -5.88
N GLN A 56 3.97 8.36 -4.84
CA GLN A 56 4.31 8.62 -3.44
C GLN A 56 5.38 7.65 -2.92
N LEU A 57 6.56 7.69 -3.54
CA LEU A 57 7.64 6.75 -3.29
C LEU A 57 8.10 6.70 -1.83
N GLU A 58 8.24 7.84 -1.16
CA GLU A 58 8.72 7.87 0.23
C GLU A 58 7.74 7.20 1.20
N ILE A 59 6.43 7.33 0.96
CA ILE A 59 5.42 6.64 1.76
C ILE A 59 5.37 5.14 1.41
N LEU A 60 5.61 4.80 0.14
CA LEU A 60 5.75 3.40 -0.29
C LEU A 60 6.92 2.72 0.45
N LYS A 61 8.11 3.33 0.44
CA LYS A 61 9.30 2.86 1.17
C LYS A 61 8.98 2.68 2.65
N LEU A 62 8.39 3.68 3.29
CA LEU A 62 8.01 3.62 4.71
C LEU A 62 7.04 2.45 5.02
N LEU A 63 6.03 2.23 4.17
CA LEU A 63 5.09 1.12 4.34
C LEU A 63 5.79 -0.24 4.23
N VAL A 64 6.67 -0.39 3.24
CA VAL A 64 7.42 -1.62 3.02
C VAL A 64 8.42 -1.87 4.15
N GLU A 65 9.11 -0.85 4.64
CA GLU A 65 10.01 -0.95 5.80
C GLU A 65 9.27 -1.32 7.09
N THR A 66 8.03 -0.86 7.25
CA THR A 66 7.27 -1.07 8.49
C THR A 66 6.49 -2.38 8.49
N ILE A 67 5.96 -2.80 7.33
CA ILE A 67 4.93 -3.85 7.22
C ILE A 67 5.21 -4.80 6.04
N GLY A 68 6.16 -4.48 5.16
CA GLY A 68 6.41 -5.20 3.92
C GLY A 68 6.91 -6.62 4.16
N ASP A 69 6.27 -7.56 3.47
CA ASP A 69 6.81 -8.88 3.17
C ASP A 69 6.56 -9.22 1.70
N ASN A 70 7.16 -10.31 1.23
CA ASN A 70 7.09 -10.69 -0.18
C ASN A 70 5.65 -10.93 -0.65
N GLU A 71 4.78 -11.48 0.20
CA GLU A 71 3.37 -11.71 -0.12
C GLU A 71 2.62 -10.38 -0.34
N PHE A 72 2.86 -9.41 0.55
CA PHE A 72 2.21 -8.10 0.45
C PHE A 72 2.71 -7.30 -0.77
N LEU A 73 4.01 -7.35 -1.06
CA LEU A 73 4.61 -6.70 -2.23
C LEU A 73 4.11 -7.29 -3.56
N ASN A 74 3.85 -8.60 -3.58
CA ASN A 74 3.35 -9.33 -4.76
C ASN A 74 1.82 -9.44 -4.81
N SER A 75 1.10 -8.78 -3.91
CA SER A 75 -0.36 -8.79 -3.95
C SER A 75 -0.87 -8.24 -5.27
N ASN A 76 -1.88 -8.91 -5.84
CA ASN A 76 -2.49 -8.50 -7.10
C ASN A 76 -3.71 -7.61 -6.87
N ASP A 77 -3.95 -6.68 -7.79
CA ASP A 77 -5.25 -6.04 -7.97
C ASP A 77 -6.22 -6.97 -8.73
N ASP A 78 -7.45 -6.51 -9.00
CA ASP A 78 -8.48 -7.31 -9.68
C ASP A 78 -8.10 -7.67 -11.13
N ASP A 79 -7.17 -6.94 -11.75
CA ASP A 79 -6.65 -7.20 -13.09
C ASP A 79 -5.40 -8.09 -13.08
N GLY A 80 -4.98 -8.57 -11.90
CA GLY A 80 -3.78 -9.40 -11.75
C GLY A 80 -2.47 -8.59 -11.70
N ASN A 81 -2.52 -7.26 -11.64
CA ASN A 81 -1.33 -6.42 -11.62
C ASN A 81 -0.74 -6.36 -10.21
N THR A 82 0.59 -6.34 -10.13
CA THR A 82 1.33 -5.99 -8.91
C THR A 82 1.72 -4.51 -8.94
N ILE A 83 2.34 -4.03 -7.86
CA ILE A 83 2.89 -2.68 -7.80
C ILE A 83 3.97 -2.43 -8.87
N LEU A 84 4.69 -3.46 -9.32
CA LEU A 84 5.69 -3.35 -10.38
C LEU A 84 5.04 -3.19 -11.76
N HIS A 85 3.95 -3.92 -12.02
CA HIS A 85 3.15 -3.73 -13.24
C HIS A 85 2.61 -2.29 -13.31
N THR A 86 2.08 -1.79 -12.18
CA THR A 86 1.62 -0.41 -12.06
C THR A 86 2.79 0.57 -12.29
N ALA A 87 3.93 0.37 -11.64
CA ALA A 87 5.09 1.24 -11.79
C ALA A 87 5.58 1.32 -13.25
N ALA A 88 5.63 0.19 -13.94
CA ALA A 88 6.00 0.13 -15.36
C ALA A 88 5.01 0.91 -16.24
N ALA A 89 3.69 0.74 -16.03
CA ALA A 89 2.66 1.47 -16.76
C ALA A 89 2.76 3.00 -16.59
N TYR A 90 3.12 3.45 -15.38
CA TYR A 90 3.32 4.88 -15.07
C TYR A 90 4.76 5.37 -15.29
N LYS A 91 5.66 4.54 -15.85
CA LYS A 91 7.08 4.86 -16.11
C LYS A 91 7.86 5.27 -14.86
N GLN A 92 7.54 4.70 -13.70
CA GLN A 92 8.19 4.96 -12.42
C GLN A 92 9.42 4.07 -12.24
N VAL A 93 10.49 4.38 -12.98
CA VAL A 93 11.74 3.60 -13.00
C VAL A 93 12.31 3.39 -11.60
N GLU A 94 12.25 4.40 -10.72
CA GLU A 94 12.79 4.27 -9.36
C GLU A 94 12.04 3.23 -8.52
N VAL A 95 10.72 3.08 -8.70
CA VAL A 95 9.94 2.04 -8.01
C VAL A 95 10.37 0.66 -8.50
N CYS A 96 10.52 0.48 -9.82
CA CYS A 96 11.00 -0.79 -10.37
C CYS A 96 12.37 -1.16 -9.79
N LEU A 97 13.36 -0.26 -9.88
CA LEU A 97 14.71 -0.50 -9.37
C LEU A 97 14.81 -0.74 -7.86
N LYS A 98 13.87 -0.19 -7.08
CA LYS A 98 13.90 -0.29 -5.61
C LYS A 98 13.19 -1.52 -5.07
N PHE A 99 12.23 -2.06 -5.81
CA PHE A 99 11.38 -3.16 -5.37
C PHE A 99 11.46 -4.37 -6.32
N ASP A 100 12.53 -4.49 -7.11
CA ASP A 100 12.84 -5.71 -7.87
C ASP A 100 12.90 -6.89 -6.88
N LEU A 101 12.05 -7.90 -7.12
CA LEU A 101 11.84 -9.09 -6.27
C LEU A 101 12.62 -10.30 -6.80
#